data_AF-A0A7X0LY46-F1
#
_entry.id   AF-A0A7X0LY46-F1
#
_cell.length_a   1.000
_cell.length_b   1.000
_cell.length_c   1.000
_cell.angle_alpha   90.00
_cell.angle_beta   90.00
_cell.angle_gamma   90.00
#
_symmetry.space_group_name_H-M   'P 1'
#
loop_
_entity.id
_entity.type
_entity.pdbx_description
1 polymer ?
#
loop_
_entity_poly.entity_id
_entity_poly.type
_entity_poly.pdbx_seq_one_letter_code
_entity_poly.pdbx_strand_id
1 'polypeptide(L)' 'MFTEKNDLESRINQLKRELDQTVRVTGLNSDDTLRCSQKLDELITIYQKQDKPLNHKKD' A
#
# COMPACT_ATOMS: atom_id res chain seq x y z
N MET A 1 17.96 -5.20 -13.46
CA MET A 1 16.62 -5.75 -13.72
C MET A 1 15.66 -5.01 -12.79
N PHE A 2 14.89 -4.06 -13.30
CA PHE A 2 14.11 -3.07 -12.53
C PHE A 2 12.59 -3.33 -12.57
N THR A 3 12.17 -4.52 -12.99
CA THR A 3 10.78 -4.79 -13.37
C THR A 3 9.85 -4.99 -12.17
N GLU A 4 10.26 -5.72 -11.13
CA GLU A 4 9.36 -6.04 -10.02
C GLU A 4 9.09 -4.85 -9.09
N LYS A 5 10.11 -4.03 -8.80
CA LYS A 5 9.97 -2.88 -7.90
C LYS A 5 9.14 -1.76 -8.54
N ASN A 6 9.35 -1.47 -9.83
CA ASN A 6 8.57 -0.46 -10.55
C ASN A 6 7.11 -0.88 -10.71
N ASP A 7 6.83 -2.18 -10.89
CA ASP A 7 5.47 -2.70 -10.93
C ASP A 7 4.78 -2.54 -9.57
N LEU A 8 5.48 -2.89 -8.49
CA LEU A 8 4.97 -2.73 -7.12
C LEU A 8 4.69 -1.25 -6.79
N GLU A 9 5.59 -0.35 -7.16
CA GLU A 9 5.41 1.11 -6.97
C GLU A 9 4.23 1.66 -7.78
N SER A 10 4.08 1.21 -9.04
CA SER A 10 2.95 1.59 -9.88
C SER A 10 1.63 1.13 -9.27
N ARG A 11 1.60 -0.08 -8.71
CA ARG A 11 0.44 -0.67 -8.05
C ARG A 11 0.09 0.06 -6.76
N ILE A 12 1.08 0.47 -5.96
CA ILE A 12 0.89 1.31 -4.77
C ILE A 12 0.31 2.67 -5.15
N ASN A 13 0.84 3.32 -6.20
CA ASN A 13 0.34 4.61 -6.67
C ASN A 13 -1.09 4.53 -7.19
N GLN A 14 -1.43 3.45 -7.90
CA GLN A 14 -2.80 3.20 -8.35
C GLN A 14 -3.74 3.00 -7.15
N LEU A 15 -3.37 2.14 -6.20
CA LEU A 15 -4.21 1.87 -5.03
C LEU A 15 -4.38 3.10 -4.13
N LYS A 16 -3.37 3.99 -4.06
CA LYS A 16 -3.47 5.30 -3.40
C LYS A 16 -4.55 6.18 -4.01
N ARG A 17 -4.61 6.24 -5.35
CA ARG A 17 -5.63 7.02 -6.07
C ARG A 17 -7.03 6.43 -5.88
N GLU A 18 -7.13 5.11 -5.90
CA GLU A 18 -8.38 4.40 -5.64
C GLU A 18 -8.85 4.65 -4.20
N LEU A 19 -7.95 4.60 -3.21
CA LEU A 19 -8.26 4.96 -1.83
C LEU A 19 -8.77 6.40 -1.71
N ASP A 20 -8.08 7.38 -2.30
CA ASP A 20 -8.51 8.79 -2.27
C ASP A 20 -9.92 8.97 -2.87
N GLN A 21 -10.22 8.28 -3.97
CA GLN A 21 -11.55 8.27 -4.58
C GLN A 21 -12.59 7.58 -3.69
N THR A 22 -12.29 6.41 -3.14
CA THR A 22 -13.18 5.66 -2.25
C THR A 22 -13.48 6.48 -1.00
N VAL A 23 -12.49 7.13 -0.39
CA VAL A 23 -12.65 8.04 0.75
C VAL A 23 -13.57 9.21 0.39
N ARG A 24 -13.42 9.80 -0.81
CA ARG A 24 -14.29 10.90 -1.26
C ARG A 24 -15.73 10.47 -1.49
N VAL A 25 -15.96 9.24 -1.98
CA VAL A 25 -17.29 8.74 -2.34
C VAL A 25 -18.02 8.13 -1.14
N THR A 26 -17.33 7.32 -0.36
CA THR A 26 -17.91 6.52 0.75
C THR A 26 -17.57 7.07 2.13
N GLY A 27 -16.65 8.02 2.23
CA GLY A 27 -16.18 8.56 3.50
C GLY A 27 -15.14 7.66 4.19
N LEU A 28 -14.46 8.23 5.18
CA LEU A 28 -13.40 7.52 5.93
C LEU A 28 -13.90 6.32 6.75
N ASN A 29 -15.18 6.31 7.12
CA ASN A 29 -15.75 5.31 8.03
C ASN A 29 -16.38 4.10 7.31
N SER A 30 -16.34 4.07 5.98
CA SER A 30 -16.87 2.93 5.23
C SER A 30 -15.91 1.76 5.28
N ASP A 31 -16.45 0.55 5.38
CA ASP A 31 -15.69 -0.70 5.40
C ASP A 31 -14.80 -0.82 4.15
N ASP A 32 -15.29 -0.33 3.00
CA ASP A 32 -14.54 -0.24 1.75
C ASP A 32 -13.28 0.63 1.85
N THR A 33 -13.36 1.78 2.54
CA THR A 33 -12.22 2.67 2.76
C THR A 33 -11.20 2.02 3.70
N LEU A 34 -11.67 1.40 4.78
CA LEU A 34 -10.81 0.70 5.73
C LEU A 34 -10.08 -0.47 5.05
N ARG A 35 -10.80 -1.26 4.26
CA ARG A 35 -10.27 -2.42 3.55
C ARG A 35 -9.29 -2.00 2.43
N CYS A 36 -9.57 -0.91 1.72
CA CYS A 36 -8.61 -0.32 0.78
C CYS A 36 -7.34 0.17 1.50
N SER A 37 -7.49 0.78 2.69
CA SER A 37 -6.36 1.27 3.48
C SER A 37 -5.44 0.14 3.92
N GLN A 38 -6.01 -0.95 4.45
CA GLN A 38 -5.25 -2.13 4.87
C GLN A 38 -4.47 -2.76 3.70
N LYS A 39 -5.11 -2.86 2.54
CA LYS A 39 -4.48 -3.43 1.34
C LYS A 39 -3.34 -2.55 0.80
N LEU A 40 -3.46 -1.23 0.92
CA LEU A 40 -2.39 -0.30 0.58
C LEU A 40 -1.20 -0.47 1.54
N ASP A 41 -1.48 -0.61 2.83
CA ASP A 41 -0.46 -0.76 3.87
C ASP A 41 0.35 -2.06 3.71
N GLU A 42 -0.32 -3.16 3.34
CA GLU A 42 0.35 -4.43 2.99
C GLU A 42 1.30 -4.26 1.81
N LEU A 43 0.87 -3.59 0.74
CA LEU A 43 1.71 -3.36 -0.45
C LEU A 43 2.92 -2.48 -0.12
N ILE A 44 2.74 -1.44 0.68
CA ILE A 44 3.85 -0.59 1.17
C ILE A 44 4.81 -1.40 2.03
N THR A 45 4.29 -2.26 2.92
CA THR A 45 5.10 -3.14 3.76
C THR A 45 5.93 -4.10 2.91
N ILE A 46 5.36 -4.69 1.85
CA ILE A 46 6.10 -5.54 0.91
C ILE A 46 7.18 -4.74 0.19
N TYR A 47 6.85 -3.54 -0.31
CA TYR A 47 7.82 -2.63 -0.96
C TYR A 47 9.00 -2.31 -0.04
N GLN A 48 8.72 -1.95 1.20
CA GLN A 48 9.73 -1.61 2.21
C GLN A 48 10.58 -2.83 2.61
N LYS A 49 9.98 -4.03 2.68
CA LYS A 49 10.71 -5.28 2.94
C LYS A 49 11.60 -5.71 1.77
N GLN A 50 11.20 -5.41 0.53
CA GLN A 50 12.05 -5.62 -0.64
C GLN A 50 13.23 -4.64 -0.68
N ASP A 51 13.06 -3.44 -0.12
CA ASP A 51 14.09 -2.40 -0.08
C ASP A 51 15.07 -2.53 1.10
N LYS A 52 14.61 -3.09 2.23
CA LYS A 52 15.47 -3.36 3.41
C LYS A 52 15.78 -4.85 3.54
N PRO A 53 17.05 -5.29 3.43
CA PRO A 53 17.45 -6.53 4.08
C PRO A 53 17.18 -6.37 5.59
N LEU A 54 16.34 -7.23 6.16
CA LEU A 54 16.00 -7.24 7.58
C LEU A 54 17.25 -7.11 8.44
N ASN A 55 17.35 -6.01 9.20
CA ASN A 55 18.11 -5.96 10.44
C ASN A 55 17.17 -5.49 11.54
N HIS A 56 16.89 -6.43 12.46
CA HIS A 56 16.51 -6.35 13.89
C HIS A 56 15.77 -5.08 14.38
N LYS A 57 14.72 -5.16 15.20
CA LYS A 57 14.56 -5.99 16.41
C LYS A 57 13.08 -5.88 16.86
N LYS A 58 12.53 -6.98 17.39
CA LYS A 58 11.33 -6.95 18.23
C LYS A 58 11.66 -6.14 19.49
N ASP A 59 10.77 -5.25 19.90
CA ASP A 59 10.60 -4.87 21.30
C ASP A 59 9.13 -5.13 21.66
#